data_AF-A0A6N1YAQ3-F1
#
_entry.id   AF-A0A6N1YAQ3-F1
#
_cell.length_a   1.000
_cell.length_b   1.000
_cell.length_c   1.000
_cell.angle_alpha   90.00
_cell.angle_beta   90.00
_cell.angle_gamma   90.00
#
_symmetry.space_group_name_H-M   'P 1'
#
loop_
_entity.id
_entity.type
_entity.pdbx_description
1 polymer ?
#
loop_
_entity_poly.entity_id
_entity_poly.type
_entity_poly.pdbx_seq_one_letter_code
_entity_poly.pdbx_strand_id
1 'polypeptide(L)'
;MKLFYAVIAVGLILFYFIDIAFHIDSFSLEMLTHKLVRFFVGFGILGIWGWYEQKIEIKIALYIVLVLLVSDDIFDYFRNVDSLSLEMIIHDVLIITWGAVAGFFFMRHYDH
;
A
#
# COMPACT_ATOMS: atom_id res chain seq x y z
N MET A 1 -9.70 1.98 17.87
CA MET A 1 -9.31 3.29 17.35
C MET A 1 -7.87 3.68 17.66
N LYS A 2 -7.41 3.69 18.92
CA LYS A 2 -6.05 4.15 19.28
C LYS A 2 -4.93 3.45 18.49
N LEU A 3 -5.01 2.13 18.33
CA LEU A 3 -4.02 1.35 17.55
C LEU A 3 -4.06 1.67 16.06
N PHE A 4 -5.25 1.81 15.47
CA PHE A 4 -5.39 2.23 14.07
C PHE A 4 -4.72 3.59 13.83
N TYR A 5 -5.03 4.60 14.66
CA TYR A 5 -4.40 5.92 14.55
C TYR A 5 -2.88 5.88 14.77
N ALA A 6 -2.40 5.04 15.69
CA ALA A 6 -0.96 4.84 15.89
C ALA A 6 -0.29 4.24 14.64
N VAL A 7 -0.91 3.24 14.01
CA VAL A 7 -0.43 2.65 12.75
C VAL A 7 -0.38 3.70 11.63
N ILE A 8 -1.42 4.54 11.51
CA ILE A 8 -1.43 5.62 10.52
C ILE A 8 -0.31 6.63 10.79
N ALA A 9 -0.16 7.09 12.03
CA ALA A 9 0.87 8.07 12.38
C ALA A 9 2.29 7.52 12.15
N VAL A 10 2.57 6.29 12.59
CA VAL A 10 3.88 5.65 12.40
C VAL A 10 4.20 5.46 10.93
N GLY A 11 3.24 5.02 10.11
CA GLY A 11 3.46 4.87 8.69
C GLY A 11 3.74 6.20 8.00
N LEU A 12 2.98 7.27 8.30
CA LEU A 12 3.24 8.60 7.73
C LEU A 12 4.66 9.10 8.05
N ILE A 13 5.11 8.91 9.29
CA ILE A 13 6.48 9.27 9.71
C ILE A 13 7.50 8.43 8.92
N LEU A 14 7.28 7.12 8.83
CA LEU A 14 8.18 6.21 8.14
C LEU A 14 8.28 6.54 6.64
N PHE A 15 7.15 6.77 5.95
CA PHE A 15 7.15 7.14 4.53
C PHE A 15 7.80 8.47 4.27
N TYR A 16 7.66 9.46 5.16
CA TYR A 16 8.40 10.72 5.04
C TYR A 16 9.91 10.50 4.96
N PHE A 17 10.47 9.63 5.81
CA PHE A 17 11.91 9.34 5.78
C PHE A 17 12.32 8.48 4.57
N ILE A 18 11.47 7.56 4.13
CA ILE A 18 11.74 6.74 2.94
C ILE A 18 11.72 7.58 1.67
N ASP A 19 10.74 8.47 1.53
CA ASP A 19 10.64 9.39 0.40
C ASP A 19 11.95 10.20 0.26
N ILE A 20 12.48 10.69 1.38
CA ILE A 20 13.77 11.41 1.44
C ILE A 20 14.94 10.48 1.08
N ALA A 21 15.00 9.29 1.68
CA ALA A 21 16.12 8.36 1.49
C ALA A 21 16.22 7.87 0.03
N PHE A 22 15.07 7.63 -0.61
CA PHE A 22 14.99 7.13 -1.97
C PHE A 22 14.86 8.24 -3.02
N HIS A 23 14.84 9.51 -2.61
CA HIS A 23 14.70 10.67 -3.48
C HIS A 23 13.41 10.60 -4.34
N ILE A 24 12.32 10.12 -3.74
CA ILE A 24 11.01 9.96 -4.41
C ILE A 24 10.23 11.27 -4.28
N ASP A 25 9.79 11.84 -5.40
CA ASP A 25 8.87 12.98 -5.41
C ASP A 25 7.42 12.52 -5.15
N SER A 26 7.15 12.29 -3.88
CA SER A 26 5.87 11.79 -3.38
C SER A 26 4.73 12.81 -3.39
N PHE A 27 4.99 14.09 -3.69
CA PHE A 27 3.97 15.14 -3.68
C PHE A 27 3.42 15.47 -5.06
N SER A 28 3.96 14.88 -6.13
CA SER A 28 3.32 14.92 -7.43
C SER A 28 1.93 14.27 -7.36
N LEU A 29 0.96 14.83 -8.10
CA LEU A 29 -0.42 14.33 -8.09
C LEU A 29 -0.50 12.85 -8.50
N GLU A 30 0.32 12.47 -9.48
CA GLU A 30 0.44 11.10 -9.96
C GLU A 30 0.94 10.17 -8.86
N MET A 31 2.10 10.46 -8.27
CA MET A 31 2.66 9.63 -7.20
C MET A 31 1.73 9.54 -5.98
N LEU A 32 1.11 10.66 -5.59
CA LEU A 32 0.13 10.65 -4.51
C LEU A 32 -1.05 9.71 -4.82
N THR A 33 -1.51 9.69 -6.07
CA THR A 33 -2.58 8.80 -6.51
C THR A 33 -2.15 7.33 -6.44
N HIS A 34 -0.95 6.98 -6.95
CA HIS A 34 -0.41 5.63 -6.85
C HIS A 34 -0.27 5.19 -5.38
N LYS A 35 0.29 6.04 -4.51
CA LYS A 35 0.44 5.78 -3.07
C LYS A 35 -0.91 5.50 -2.40
N LEU A 36 -1.93 6.32 -2.68
CA LEU A 36 -3.26 6.14 -2.12
C LEU A 36 -3.92 4.84 -2.61
N VAL A 37 -3.88 4.56 -3.91
CA VAL A 37 -4.44 3.33 -4.47
C VAL A 37 -3.74 2.11 -3.87
N ARG A 38 -2.40 2.07 -3.86
CA ARG A 38 -1.61 0.98 -3.28
C ARG A 38 -1.91 0.79 -1.80
N PHE A 39 -2.05 1.88 -1.04
CA PHE A 39 -2.45 1.83 0.37
C PHE A 39 -3.83 1.19 0.54
N PHE A 40 -4.84 1.63 -0.23
CA PHE A 40 -6.19 1.09 -0.12
C PHE A 40 -6.34 -0.34 -0.62
N VAL A 41 -5.55 -0.74 -1.62
CA VAL A 41 -5.43 -2.14 -2.06
C VAL A 41 -4.90 -3.00 -0.92
N GLY A 42 -3.80 -2.57 -0.28
CA GLY A 42 -3.30 -3.23 0.93
C GLY A 42 -4.35 -3.27 2.04
N PHE A 43 -4.99 -2.15 2.33
CA PHE A 43 -5.99 -1.99 3.39
C PHE A 43 -7.17 -2.94 3.21
N GLY A 44 -7.85 -2.89 2.06
CA GLY A 44 -9.05 -3.67 1.81
C GLY A 44 -8.75 -5.13 1.50
N ILE A 45 -7.93 -5.39 0.49
CA ILE A 45 -7.75 -6.74 -0.06
C ILE A 45 -6.91 -7.59 0.88
N LEU A 46 -5.76 -7.10 1.33
CA LEU A 46 -4.88 -7.87 2.23
C LEU A 46 -5.30 -7.73 3.70
N GLY A 47 -5.53 -6.50 4.17
CA GLY A 47 -5.82 -6.24 5.58
C GLY A 47 -7.18 -6.76 6.03
N ILE A 48 -8.24 -6.33 5.34
CA ILE A 48 -9.63 -6.67 5.69
C ILE A 48 -10.00 -8.05 5.17
N TRP A 49 -10.04 -8.25 3.85
CA TRP A 49 -10.59 -9.47 3.25
C TRP A 49 -9.65 -10.68 3.41
N GLY A 50 -8.34 -10.49 3.27
CA GLY A 50 -7.36 -11.58 3.35
C GLY A 50 -6.97 -11.95 4.77
N TRP A 51 -6.57 -10.98 5.59
CA TRP A 51 -5.99 -11.23 6.91
C TRP A 51 -7.06 -11.28 8.01
N TYR A 52 -7.90 -10.24 8.11
CA TYR A 52 -8.85 -10.12 9.22
C TYR A 52 -10.09 -11.02 9.06
N GLU A 53 -10.89 -10.79 8.01
CA GLU A 53 -12.15 -11.52 7.79
C GLU A 53 -11.94 -12.91 7.16
N GLN A 54 -10.78 -13.14 6.55
CA GLN A 54 -10.44 -14.39 5.84
C GLN A 54 -11.47 -14.79 4.77
N LYS A 55 -12.13 -13.81 4.14
CA LYS A 55 -13.08 -14.03 3.03
C LYS A 55 -12.40 -14.52 1.77
N ILE A 56 -11.12 -14.21 1.61
CA ILE A 56 -10.28 -14.62 0.49
C ILE A 56 -9.01 -15.25 1.08
N GLU A 57 -8.53 -16.35 0.51
CA GLU A 57 -7.25 -16.92 0.92
C GLU A 57 -6.12 -15.89 0.72
N ILE A 58 -5.21 -15.79 1.69
CA ILE A 58 -4.12 -14.80 1.63
C ILE A 58 -3.27 -14.95 0.36
N LYS A 59 -3.11 -16.17 -0.16
CA LYS A 59 -2.42 -16.42 -1.43
C LYS A 59 -3.13 -15.75 -2.61
N ILE A 60 -4.46 -15.90 -2.68
CA ILE A 60 -5.28 -15.27 -3.73
C ILE A 60 -5.26 -13.74 -3.57
N ALA A 61 -5.36 -13.24 -2.35
CA ALA A 61 -5.28 -11.80 -2.08
C ALA A 61 -3.92 -11.21 -2.53
N LEU A 62 -2.82 -11.93 -2.27
CA LEU A 62 -1.48 -11.56 -2.77
C LEU A 62 -1.39 -11.58 -4.30
N TYR A 63 -1.98 -12.59 -4.96
CA TYR A 63 -2.04 -12.62 -6.42
C TYR A 63 -2.82 -11.44 -7.00
N ILE A 64 -3.96 -11.07 -6.40
CA ILE A 64 -4.76 -9.91 -6.81
C ILE A 64 -3.91 -8.63 -6.72
N VAL A 65 -3.24 -8.43 -5.59
CA VAL A 65 -2.37 -7.25 -5.37
C VAL A 65 -1.22 -7.22 -6.37
N LEU A 66 -0.60 -8.37 -6.63
CA LEU A 66 0.51 -8.47 -7.57
C LEU A 66 0.06 -8.18 -9.01
N VAL A 67 -1.11 -8.68 -9.42
CA VAL A 67 -1.69 -8.37 -10.73
C VAL A 67 -1.99 -6.87 -10.85
N LEU A 68 -2.51 -6.24 -9.80
CA LEU A 68 -2.78 -4.79 -9.81
C LEU A 68 -1.49 -3.97 -9.94
N LEU A 69 -0.46 -4.27 -9.16
CA LEU A 69 0.86 -3.62 -9.24
C LEU A 69 1.47 -3.75 -10.64
N VAL A 70 1.54 -4.98 -11.17
CA VAL A 70 2.14 -5.22 -12.49
C VAL A 70 1.33 -4.53 -13.59
N SER A 71 0.00 -4.47 -13.46
CA SER A 71 -0.85 -3.77 -14.45
C SER A 71 -0.62 -2.26 -14.44
N ASP A 72 -0.42 -1.67 -13.26
CA ASP A 72 -0.08 -0.26 -13.06
C ASP A 72 1.28 0.05 -13.69
N ASP A 73 2.30 -0.76 -13.39
CA ASP A 73 3.65 -0.60 -13.96
C ASP A 73 3.65 -0.71 -15.50
N ILE A 74 2.89 -1.67 -16.05
CA ILE A 74 2.72 -1.81 -17.50
C ILE A 74 2.09 -0.54 -18.10
N PHE A 75 1.09 0.03 -17.43
CA PHE A 75 0.42 1.23 -17.89
C PHE A 75 1.35 2.45 -17.86
N ASP A 76 2.18 2.58 -16.83
CA ASP A 76 3.18 3.65 -16.70
C ASP A 76 4.28 3.55 -17.77
N TYR A 77 4.71 2.32 -18.07
CA TYR A 77 5.65 2.04 -19.16
C TYR A 77 5.11 2.55 -20.52
N PHE A 78 3.84 2.27 -20.85
CA PHE A 78 3.24 2.75 -22.09
C PHE A 78 3.11 4.29 -22.15
N ARG A 79 3.05 4.97 -21.01
CA ARG A 79 3.01 6.43 -20.93
C ARG A 79 4.40 7.07 -20.91
N ASN A 80 5.48 6.28 -20.97
CA ASN A 80 6.87 6.72 -20.78
C ASN A 80 7.10 7.48 -19.47
N VAL A 81 6.38 7.09 -18.40
CA VAL A 81 6.52 7.65 -17.04
C VAL A 81 7.56 6.83 -16.23
N ASP A 82 8.39 6.07 -16.94
CA ASP A 82 9.24 4.97 -16.45
C ASP A 82 9.91 5.25 -15.09
N SER A 83 9.51 4.49 -14.06
CA SER A 83 9.98 4.62 -12.68
C SER A 83 10.26 3.28 -11.98
N LEU A 84 10.41 2.20 -12.75
CA LEU A 84 10.61 0.84 -12.22
C LEU A 84 12.03 0.66 -11.67
N SER A 85 12.30 1.29 -10.52
CA SER A 85 13.54 1.14 -9.76
C SER A 85 13.32 0.21 -8.56
N LEU A 86 14.41 -0.36 -8.05
CA LEU A 86 14.35 -1.23 -6.87
C LEU A 86 13.82 -0.45 -5.64
N GLU A 87 14.19 0.83 -5.52
CA GLU A 87 13.71 1.73 -4.48
C GLU A 87 12.19 1.92 -4.55
N MET A 88 11.63 2.09 -5.76
CA MET A 88 10.19 2.21 -5.96
C MET A 88 9.46 0.93 -5.55
N ILE A 89 9.97 -0.24 -5.96
CA ILE A 89 9.39 -1.54 -5.59
C ILE A 89 9.38 -1.72 -4.06
N ILE A 90 10.47 -1.38 -3.38
CA ILE A 90 10.53 -1.45 -1.91
C ILE A 90 9.50 -0.49 -1.30
N HIS A 91 9.46 0.74 -1.77
CA HIS A 91 8.52 1.75 -1.30
C HIS A 91 7.05 1.27 -1.45
N ASP A 92 6.71 0.67 -2.58
CA ASP A 92 5.35 0.19 -2.88
C ASP A 92 4.95 -1.00 -2.01
N VAL A 93 5.84 -1.97 -1.83
CA VAL A 93 5.62 -3.10 -0.92
C VAL A 93 5.37 -2.59 0.49
N LEU A 94 6.12 -1.58 0.95
CA LEU A 94 5.93 -0.99 2.26
C LEU A 94 4.57 -0.32 2.37
N ILE A 95 4.13 0.44 1.36
CA ILE A 95 2.82 1.11 1.37
C ILE A 95 1.68 0.10 1.46
N ILE A 96 1.75 -0.95 0.66
CA ILE A 96 0.75 -2.02 0.65
C ILE A 96 0.72 -2.73 2.00
N THR A 97 1.90 -3.04 2.55
CA THR A 97 2.02 -3.67 3.87
C THR A 97 1.45 -2.77 4.96
N TRP A 98 1.75 -1.47 4.91
CA TRP A 98 1.20 -0.48 5.84
C TRP A 98 -0.32 -0.39 5.74
N GLY A 99 -0.85 -0.36 4.51
CA GLY A 99 -2.27 -0.46 4.23
C GLY A 99 -2.89 -1.70 4.87
N ALA A 100 -2.30 -2.87 4.65
CA ALA A 100 -2.79 -4.14 5.20
C ALA A 100 -2.86 -4.15 6.73
N VAL A 101 -1.80 -3.66 7.40
CA VAL A 101 -1.77 -3.53 8.87
C VAL A 101 -2.84 -2.54 9.34
N ALA A 102 -2.99 -1.40 8.65
CA ALA A 102 -4.02 -0.42 8.97
C ALA A 102 -5.44 -0.99 8.83
N GLY A 103 -5.71 -1.73 7.74
CA GLY A 103 -7.00 -2.39 7.49
C GLY A 103 -7.35 -3.43 8.55
N PHE A 104 -6.37 -4.25 8.96
CA PHE A 104 -6.54 -5.22 10.03
C PHE A 104 -6.94 -4.54 11.35
N PHE A 105 -6.21 -3.50 11.76
CA PHE A 105 -6.51 -2.79 13.02
C PHE A 105 -7.77 -1.92 12.96
N PHE A 106 -8.16 -1.47 11.76
CA PHE A 106 -9.43 -0.80 11.53
C PHE A 106 -10.59 -1.75 11.83
N MET A 107 -10.63 -2.92 11.20
CA MET A 107 -11.70 -3.90 11.43
C MET A 107 -11.71 -4.46 12.84
N ARG A 108 -10.54 -4.77 13.39
CA ARG A 108 -10.40 -5.20 14.80
C ARG A 108 -11.01 -4.20 15.78
N HIS A 109 -11.05 -2.91 15.43
CA HIS A 109 -11.73 -1.95 16.26
C HIS A 109 -13.25 -1.96 16.11
N TYR A 110 -13.78 -2.18 14.90
CA TYR A 110 -15.22 -2.16 14.67
C TYR A 110 -15.96 -3.37 15.23
N ASP A 111 -15.29 -4.52 15.34
CA ASP A 111 -15.86 -5.74 15.93
C ASP A 111 -15.82 -5.79 17.47
N HIS A 112 -15.26 -4.75 18.11
CA HIS A 112 -15.18 -4.59 19.57
C HIS A 112 -15.92 -3.34 20.03
#